data_AF-A0A497BX19-F1
#
_entry.id   AF-A0A497BX19-F1
#
_cell.length_a   1.000
_cell.length_b   1.000
_cell.length_c   1.000
_cell.angle_alpha   90.00
_cell.angle_beta   90.00
_cell.angle_gamma   90.00
#
_symmetry.space_group_name_H-M   'P 1'
#
loop_
_entity.id
_entity.type
_entity.pdbx_description
1 polymer ?
#
loop_
_entity_poly.entity_id
_entity_poly.type
_entity_poly.pdbx_seq_one_letter_code
_entity_poly.pdbx_strand_id
1 'polypeptide(L)'
;MSQVPRSILTEHVTSIRARLIGSTLIILAVLGLTVILYSAALSRLNQAVAVLEAGQPAAVLAEVREAQYAMWLIPAVWALLIAATLLVAALINIHSVAWPVERLTDAVSRFAAGHLDERVRIEWADEFGRLGEAFNEMADRLQVAYVELEQRVAERTRNLERRSVQLQVAAEVARDATAARDLDELLNGAVNLIRDRFGFYHAGIFLLDDRGEYAVLRAATGEAGSQMLERGHRLKVGQVGIVGYVTATGLSRIVLDVGEDAVYFDNPLLPETRSEMALPLHAGGKIIGALDVQSREPEAFDEEDVAISQTMADQLAVAIQNIRLLQETQRTVRELQAISGRYTQEAWRAEQSRGYRYRGLGVEPVSEQPPEVRQAWLEGQPVISGAGDTVNALAVPVKLRDQVMGVLDLHFEGEPVSPETVSLVEEVADRL
;
A
#
# COMPACT_ATOMS: atom_id res chain seq x y z
N MET A 1 -6.15 -26.51 32.89
CA MET A 1 -5.86 -26.97 34.27
C MET A 1 -6.16 -28.45 34.36
N SER A 2 -5.16 -29.30 34.09
CA SER A 2 -5.25 -30.75 34.20
C SER A 2 -4.81 -31.16 35.60
N GLN A 3 -5.74 -31.68 36.41
CA GLN A 3 -5.39 -32.27 37.70
C GLN A 3 -4.73 -33.62 37.47
N VAL A 4 -3.42 -33.70 37.74
CA VAL A 4 -2.73 -34.99 37.83
C VAL A 4 -3.33 -35.77 39.01
N PRO A 5 -3.79 -37.01 38.82
CA PRO A 5 -4.42 -37.78 39.87
C PRO A 5 -3.42 -38.09 40.98
N ARG A 6 -3.77 -37.74 42.23
CA ARG A 6 -2.96 -37.93 43.44
C ARG A 6 -2.51 -39.39 43.66
N SER A 7 -3.13 -40.37 43.00
CA SER A 7 -2.81 -41.79 43.10
C SER A 7 -1.43 -42.16 42.52
N ILE A 8 -0.97 -41.47 41.47
CA ILE A 8 0.31 -41.79 40.81
C ILE A 8 1.52 -41.33 41.65
N LEU A 9 1.38 -40.20 42.36
CA LEU A 9 2.40 -39.70 43.28
C LEU A 9 2.59 -40.62 44.50
N THR A 10 1.53 -41.28 44.97
CA THR A 10 1.62 -42.19 46.12
C THR A 10 2.31 -43.52 45.81
N GLU A 11 2.15 -44.06 44.59
CA GLU A 11 2.81 -45.29 44.14
C GLU A 11 4.32 -45.10 43.88
N HIS A 12 4.71 -43.96 43.32
CA HIS A 12 6.12 -43.65 43.10
C HIS A 12 6.89 -43.38 44.41
N VAL A 13 6.26 -42.70 45.38
CA VAL A 13 6.90 -42.45 46.68
C VAL A 13 7.06 -43.75 47.49
N THR A 14 6.12 -44.70 47.36
CA THR A 14 6.25 -46.01 48.01
C THR A 14 7.30 -46.90 47.36
N SER A 15 7.44 -46.88 46.03
CA SER A 15 8.51 -47.65 45.34
C SER A 15 9.91 -47.09 45.60
N ILE A 16 10.06 -45.77 45.70
CA ILE A 16 11.33 -45.12 46.07
C ILE A 16 11.69 -45.40 47.53
N ARG A 17 10.73 -45.32 48.46
CA ARG A 17 10.96 -45.67 49.87
C ARG A 17 11.33 -47.14 50.05
N ALA A 18 10.68 -48.06 49.33
CA ALA A 18 11.01 -49.48 49.37
C ALA A 18 12.43 -49.76 48.84
N ARG A 19 12.85 -49.09 47.75
CA ARG A 19 14.21 -49.19 47.21
C ARG A 19 15.26 -48.61 48.16
N LEU A 20 14.97 -47.49 48.83
CA LEU A 20 15.87 -46.90 49.84
C LEU A 20 16.00 -47.77 51.10
N ILE A 21 14.92 -48.37 51.57
CA ILE A 21 14.97 -49.28 52.73
C ILE A 21 15.77 -50.54 52.38
N GLY A 22 15.57 -51.09 51.18
CA GLY A 22 16.32 -52.23 50.66
C GLY A 22 17.83 -51.95 50.55
N SER A 23 18.23 -50.79 50.01
CA SER A 23 19.65 -50.43 49.91
C SER A 23 20.29 -50.18 51.29
N THR A 24 19.55 -49.60 52.24
CA THR A 24 20.04 -49.36 53.60
C THR A 24 20.28 -50.66 54.37
N LEU A 25 19.38 -51.65 54.22
CA LEU A 25 19.53 -52.99 54.80
C LEU A 25 20.75 -53.74 54.24
N ILE A 26 21.00 -53.62 52.93
CA ILE A 26 22.17 -54.22 52.28
C ILE A 26 23.46 -53.60 52.81
N ILE A 27 23.51 -52.27 52.96
CA ILE A 27 24.68 -51.56 53.50
C ILE A 27 24.97 -52.01 54.94
N LEU A 28 23.94 -52.14 55.79
CA LEU A 28 24.09 -52.60 57.16
C LEU A 28 24.56 -54.05 57.25
N ALA A 29 24.03 -54.95 56.42
CA ALA A 29 24.46 -56.35 56.35
C ALA A 29 25.94 -56.47 55.92
N VAL A 30 26.35 -55.65 54.95
CA VAL A 30 27.72 -55.55 54.44
C VAL A 30 28.69 -55.04 55.51
N LEU A 31 28.33 -53.97 56.24
CA LEU A 31 29.13 -53.45 57.35
C LEU A 31 29.26 -54.48 58.47
N GLY A 32 28.16 -55.18 58.80
CA GLY A 32 28.17 -56.27 59.77
C GLY A 32 29.11 -57.42 59.39
N LEU A 33 29.05 -57.88 58.14
CA LEU A 33 29.96 -58.92 57.63
C LEU A 33 31.42 -58.47 57.67
N THR A 34 31.69 -57.20 57.37
CA THR A 34 33.05 -56.62 57.42
C THR A 34 33.60 -56.60 58.85
N VAL A 35 32.78 -56.21 59.84
CA VAL A 35 33.16 -56.24 61.25
C VAL A 35 33.45 -57.66 61.73
N ILE A 36 32.62 -58.64 61.30
CA ILE A 36 32.84 -60.06 61.63
C ILE A 36 34.17 -60.56 61.05
N LEU A 37 34.47 -60.26 59.78
CA LEU A 37 35.71 -60.66 59.13
C LEU A 37 36.95 -60.02 59.77
N TYR A 38 36.89 -58.74 60.12
CA TYR A 38 37.96 -58.05 60.84
C TYR A 38 38.15 -58.59 62.26
N SER A 39 37.06 -58.86 62.98
CA SER A 39 37.10 -59.46 64.32
C SER A 39 37.73 -60.85 64.28
N ALA A 40 37.41 -61.67 63.28
CA ALA A 40 38.02 -62.98 63.07
C ALA A 40 39.52 -62.89 62.74
N ALA A 41 39.95 -61.89 61.95
CA ALA A 41 41.37 -61.66 61.69
C ALA A 41 42.11 -61.20 62.96
N LEU A 42 41.50 -60.32 63.76
CA LEU A 42 42.07 -59.83 65.01
C LEU A 42 42.17 -60.94 66.08
N SER A 43 41.17 -61.83 66.16
CA SER A 43 41.21 -62.97 67.08
C SER A 43 42.33 -63.95 66.73
N ARG A 44 42.61 -64.18 65.44
CA ARG A 44 43.76 -64.98 64.99
C ARG A 44 45.08 -64.32 65.38
N LEU A 45 45.17 -62.99 65.27
CA LEU A 45 46.34 -62.23 65.69
C LEU A 45 46.58 -62.33 67.22
N ASN A 46 45.52 -62.27 68.02
CA ASN A 46 45.60 -62.47 69.47
C ASN A 46 45.98 -63.91 69.86
N GLN A 47 45.46 -64.93 69.15
CA GLN A 47 45.88 -66.32 69.34
C GLN A 47 47.37 -66.50 69.03
N ALA A 48 47.84 -65.89 67.94
CA ALA A 48 49.24 -65.92 67.56
C ALA A 48 50.17 -65.27 68.61
N VAL A 49 49.74 -64.18 69.26
CA VAL A 49 50.46 -63.55 70.39
C VAL A 49 50.53 -64.49 71.60
N ALA A 50 49.43 -65.15 71.95
CA ALA A 50 49.40 -66.11 73.07
C ALA A 50 50.30 -67.35 72.82
N VAL A 51 50.41 -67.82 71.58
CA VAL A 51 51.32 -68.92 71.20
C VAL A 51 52.80 -68.48 71.28
N LEU A 52 53.08 -67.18 71.05
CA LEU A 52 54.42 -66.60 71.16
C LEU A 52 54.87 -66.49 72.64
N GLU A 53 53.97 -66.15 73.55
CA GLU A 53 54.21 -66.17 75.00
C GLU A 53 54.44 -67.59 75.54
N ALA A 54 53.87 -68.61 74.89
CA ALA A 54 54.06 -70.02 75.23
C ALA A 54 55.36 -70.66 74.68
N GLY A 55 56.22 -69.88 73.99
CA GLY A 55 57.55 -70.32 73.58
C GLY A 55 57.63 -71.19 72.32
N GLN A 56 56.61 -71.18 71.45
CA GLN A 56 56.59 -71.96 70.19
C GLN A 56 56.65 -71.05 68.94
N PRO A 57 57.84 -70.66 68.46
CA PRO A 57 57.97 -69.62 67.42
C PRO A 57 57.47 -70.01 66.02
N ALA A 58 57.42 -71.31 65.69
CA ALA A 58 57.08 -71.76 64.34
C ALA A 58 55.57 -71.70 64.02
N ALA A 59 54.70 -71.96 65.00
CA ALA A 59 53.24 -71.92 64.81
C ALA A 59 52.72 -70.47 64.70
N VAL A 60 53.35 -69.54 65.41
CA VAL A 60 53.02 -68.10 65.37
C VAL A 60 53.20 -67.51 63.98
N LEU A 61 54.26 -67.90 63.27
CA LEU A 61 54.56 -67.35 61.94
C LEU A 61 53.47 -67.70 60.91
N ALA A 62 52.82 -68.85 61.03
CA ALA A 62 51.73 -69.25 60.13
C ALA A 62 50.44 -68.46 60.40
N GLU A 63 50.04 -68.33 61.67
CA GLU A 63 48.84 -67.59 62.06
C GLU A 63 48.96 -66.08 61.79
N VAL A 64 50.13 -65.48 62.09
CA VAL A 64 50.40 -64.07 61.78
C VAL A 64 50.35 -63.82 60.28
N ARG A 65 50.89 -64.74 59.46
CA ARG A 65 50.91 -64.59 58.00
C ARG A 65 49.51 -64.68 57.40
N GLU A 66 48.66 -65.59 57.86
CA GLU A 66 47.25 -65.65 57.42
C GLU A 66 46.46 -64.42 57.86
N ALA A 67 46.63 -63.95 59.11
CA ALA A 67 45.99 -62.74 59.59
C ALA A 67 46.46 -61.49 58.82
N GLN A 68 47.75 -61.45 58.45
CA GLN A 68 48.33 -60.39 57.62
C GLN A 68 47.76 -60.42 56.19
N TYR A 69 47.56 -61.61 55.59
CA TYR A 69 46.89 -61.70 54.29
C TYR A 69 45.42 -61.25 54.36
N ALA A 70 44.68 -61.65 55.40
CA ALA A 70 43.29 -61.21 55.59
C ALA A 70 43.18 -59.68 55.77
N MET A 71 44.12 -59.08 56.51
CA MET A 71 44.19 -57.62 56.75
C MET A 71 44.31 -56.81 55.45
N TRP A 72 44.99 -57.34 54.42
CA TRP A 72 45.14 -56.67 53.12
C TRP A 72 44.10 -57.09 52.09
N LEU A 73 43.65 -58.35 52.10
CA LEU A 73 42.74 -58.90 51.09
C LEU A 73 41.32 -58.35 51.24
N ILE A 74 40.80 -58.25 52.47
CA ILE A 74 39.44 -57.76 52.74
C ILE A 74 39.22 -56.33 52.22
N PRO A 75 40.04 -55.32 52.57
CA PRO A 75 39.86 -53.97 52.04
C PRO A 75 40.09 -53.89 50.53
N ALA A 76 40.96 -54.72 49.96
CA ALA A 76 41.17 -54.77 48.51
C ALA A 76 39.93 -55.27 47.76
N VAL A 77 39.27 -56.31 48.27
CA VAL A 77 38.00 -56.82 47.71
C VAL A 77 36.90 -55.77 47.84
N TRP A 78 36.80 -55.09 48.98
CA TRP A 78 35.84 -54.00 49.16
C TRP A 78 36.09 -52.82 48.23
N ALA A 79 37.34 -52.41 48.04
CA ALA A 79 37.70 -51.37 47.09
C ALA A 79 37.28 -51.74 45.66
N LEU A 80 37.47 -53.00 45.26
CA LEU A 80 37.02 -53.51 43.96
C LEU A 80 35.50 -53.52 43.83
N LEU A 81 34.76 -53.95 44.86
CA LEU A 81 33.29 -53.95 44.84
C LEU A 81 32.72 -52.53 44.78
N ILE A 82 33.31 -51.59 45.53
CA ILE A 82 32.93 -50.18 45.49
C ILE A 82 33.23 -49.61 44.10
N ALA A 83 34.41 -49.86 43.55
CA ALA A 83 34.77 -49.41 42.21
C ALA A 83 33.83 -49.96 41.14
N ALA A 84 33.49 -51.25 41.21
CA ALA A 84 32.53 -51.88 40.29
C ALA A 84 31.12 -51.29 40.44
N THR A 85 30.68 -51.02 41.67
CA THR A 85 29.37 -50.41 41.93
C THR A 85 29.30 -48.97 41.40
N LEU A 86 30.36 -48.18 41.63
CA LEU A 86 30.48 -46.83 41.09
C LEU A 86 30.51 -46.84 39.55
N LEU A 87 31.17 -47.82 38.94
CA LEU A 87 31.19 -47.99 37.49
C LEU A 87 29.78 -48.29 36.94
N VAL A 88 29.05 -49.23 37.56
CA VAL A 88 27.68 -49.54 37.16
C VAL A 88 26.77 -48.33 37.35
N ALA A 89 26.89 -47.61 38.46
CA ALA A 89 26.12 -46.39 38.71
C ALA A 89 26.43 -45.30 37.67
N ALA A 90 27.70 -45.14 37.28
CA ALA A 90 28.10 -44.22 36.23
C ALA A 90 27.52 -44.61 34.86
N LEU A 91 27.56 -45.90 34.49
CA LEU A 91 26.96 -46.39 33.26
C LEU A 91 25.43 -46.18 33.22
N ILE A 92 24.75 -46.43 34.34
CA ILE A 92 23.32 -46.15 34.47
C ILE A 92 23.07 -44.66 34.30
N ASN A 93 23.83 -43.78 34.98
CA ASN A 93 23.66 -42.33 34.88
C ASN A 93 23.87 -41.80 33.45
N ILE A 94 24.89 -42.30 32.74
CA ILE A 94 25.15 -41.94 31.34
C ILE A 94 23.94 -42.32 30.47
N HIS A 95 23.38 -43.51 30.65
CA HIS A 95 22.28 -43.98 29.82
C HIS A 95 20.92 -43.38 30.21
N SER A 96 20.67 -43.16 31.50
CA SER A 96 19.37 -42.73 32.01
C SER A 96 19.21 -41.21 32.12
N VAL A 97 20.30 -40.43 32.09
CA VAL A 97 20.25 -38.97 32.26
C VAL A 97 21.01 -38.23 31.18
N ALA A 98 22.31 -38.54 31.00
CA ALA A 98 23.15 -37.74 30.09
C ALA A 98 22.67 -37.85 28.63
N TRP A 99 22.37 -39.06 28.19
CA TRP A 99 22.00 -39.33 26.81
C TRP A 99 20.64 -38.74 26.38
N PRO A 100 19.55 -38.83 27.17
CA PRO A 100 18.30 -38.11 26.87
C PRO A 100 18.46 -36.60 26.78
N VAL A 101 19.25 -36.01 27.69
CA VAL A 101 19.50 -34.56 27.72
C VAL A 101 20.27 -34.11 26.49
N GLU A 102 21.31 -34.85 26.10
CA GLU A 102 22.10 -34.54 24.89
C GLU A 102 21.23 -34.58 23.63
N ARG A 103 20.38 -35.60 23.49
CA ARG A 103 19.45 -35.72 22.35
C ARG A 103 18.44 -34.57 22.28
N LEU A 104 17.82 -34.22 23.41
CA LEU A 104 16.88 -33.10 23.47
C LEU A 104 17.59 -31.78 23.13
N THR A 105 18.81 -31.59 23.66
CA THR A 105 19.59 -30.38 23.42
C THR A 105 20.00 -30.25 21.95
N ASP A 106 20.42 -31.36 21.31
CA ASP A 106 20.76 -31.37 19.89
C ASP A 106 19.53 -31.06 19.02
N ALA A 107 18.39 -31.70 19.29
CA ALA A 107 17.15 -31.44 18.55
C ALA A 107 16.69 -29.98 18.68
N VAL A 108 16.70 -29.41 19.90
CA VAL A 108 16.38 -27.99 20.13
C VAL A 108 17.35 -27.08 19.41
N SER A 109 18.66 -27.39 19.43
CA SER A 109 19.68 -26.56 18.79
C SER A 109 19.54 -26.56 17.27
N ARG A 110 19.25 -27.71 16.66
CA ARG A 110 18.99 -27.81 15.22
C ARG A 110 17.69 -27.13 14.80
N PHE A 111 16.65 -27.29 15.60
CA PHE A 111 15.38 -26.59 15.38
C PHE A 111 15.58 -25.06 15.44
N ALA A 112 16.33 -24.56 16.43
CA ALA A 112 16.70 -23.15 16.55
C ALA A 112 17.60 -22.66 15.40
N ALA A 113 18.37 -23.55 14.78
CA ALA A 113 19.19 -23.25 13.59
C ALA A 113 18.37 -23.21 12.28
N GLY A 114 17.06 -23.47 12.32
CA GLY A 114 16.15 -23.38 11.17
C GLY A 114 15.68 -24.73 10.60
N HIS A 115 16.10 -25.85 11.18
CA HIS A 115 15.60 -27.18 10.79
C HIS A 115 14.26 -27.48 11.47
N LEU A 116 13.19 -26.85 11.00
CA LEU A 116 11.86 -26.93 11.62
C LEU A 116 11.19 -28.32 11.53
N ASP A 117 11.72 -29.21 10.68
CA ASP A 117 11.25 -30.59 10.54
C ASP A 117 11.82 -31.54 11.61
N GLU A 118 12.77 -31.09 12.43
CA GLU A 118 13.40 -31.92 13.44
C GLU A 118 12.41 -32.32 14.54
N ARG A 119 12.42 -33.61 14.91
CA ARG A 119 11.59 -34.17 15.97
C ARG A 119 12.42 -35.08 16.86
N VAL A 120 12.14 -35.02 18.15
CA VAL A 120 12.77 -35.90 19.12
C VAL A 120 12.08 -37.25 19.06
N ARG A 121 12.84 -38.31 18.79
CA ARG A 121 12.34 -39.68 18.91
C ARG A 121 12.15 -40.04 20.38
N ILE A 122 10.93 -40.39 20.74
CA ILE A 122 10.54 -40.66 22.12
C ILE A 122 10.81 -42.13 22.43
N GLU A 123 11.88 -42.38 23.17
CA GLU A 123 12.29 -43.74 23.60
C GLU A 123 12.12 -43.96 25.10
N TRP A 124 11.73 -42.91 25.84
CA TRP A 124 11.61 -42.92 27.30
C TRP A 124 10.16 -42.65 27.71
N ALA A 125 9.69 -43.32 28.76
CA ALA A 125 8.33 -43.20 29.30
C ALA A 125 8.24 -42.34 30.57
N ASP A 126 9.29 -41.59 30.87
CA ASP A 126 9.46 -40.76 32.07
C ASP A 126 9.28 -39.26 31.76
N GLU A 127 9.78 -38.40 32.64
CA GLU A 127 9.73 -36.94 32.46
C GLU A 127 10.45 -36.45 31.19
N PHE A 128 11.50 -37.15 30.73
CA PHE A 128 12.20 -36.80 29.50
C PHE A 128 11.36 -37.13 28.26
N GLY A 129 10.60 -38.23 28.31
CA GLY A 129 9.63 -38.56 27.28
C GLY A 129 8.59 -37.45 27.11
N ARG A 130 8.01 -36.98 28.22
CA ARG A 130 7.03 -35.88 28.23
C ARG A 130 7.61 -34.56 27.71
N LEU A 131 8.88 -34.27 27.99
CA LEU A 131 9.56 -33.09 27.46
C LEU A 131 9.77 -33.20 25.94
N GLY A 132 10.10 -34.40 25.45
CA GLY A 132 10.16 -34.70 24.02
C GLY A 132 8.80 -34.52 23.33
N GLU A 133 7.71 -34.99 23.93
CA GLU A 133 6.34 -34.78 23.42
C GLU A 133 5.99 -33.30 23.33
N ALA A 134 6.23 -32.54 24.40
CA ALA A 134 5.96 -31.10 24.43
C ALA A 134 6.80 -30.32 23.41
N PHE A 135 8.06 -30.71 23.21
CA PHE A 135 8.92 -30.15 22.17
C PHE A 135 8.35 -30.44 20.77
N ASN A 136 7.97 -31.69 20.49
CA ASN A 136 7.40 -32.07 19.19
C ASN A 136 6.08 -31.32 18.91
N GLU A 137 5.20 -31.19 19.91
CA GLU A 137 3.95 -30.42 19.78
C GLU A 137 4.21 -28.94 19.48
N MET A 138 5.20 -28.32 20.14
CA MET A 138 5.62 -26.95 19.85
C MET A 138 6.21 -26.84 18.44
N ALA A 139 7.05 -27.80 18.03
CA ALA A 139 7.66 -27.84 16.70
C ALA A 139 6.60 -27.95 15.60
N ASP A 140 5.59 -28.82 15.78
CA ASP A 140 4.45 -28.95 14.86
C ASP A 140 3.67 -27.63 14.74
N ARG A 141 3.35 -26.99 15.87
CA ARG A 141 2.63 -25.71 15.88
C ARG A 141 3.41 -24.59 15.19
N LEU A 142 4.71 -24.50 15.44
CA LEU A 142 5.57 -23.50 14.81
C LEU A 142 5.72 -23.74 13.32
N GLN A 143 5.88 -25.00 12.89
CA GLN A 143 5.95 -25.36 11.48
C GLN A 143 4.67 -24.99 10.72
N VAL A 144 3.50 -25.33 11.28
CA VAL A 144 2.21 -24.94 10.70
C VAL A 144 2.07 -23.42 10.64
N ALA A 145 2.41 -22.71 11.72
CA ALA A 145 2.33 -21.25 11.76
C ALA A 145 3.28 -20.58 10.75
N TYR A 146 4.48 -21.13 10.55
CA TYR A 146 5.44 -20.63 9.58
C TYR A 146 4.90 -20.77 8.14
N VAL A 147 4.40 -21.96 7.77
CA VAL A 147 3.82 -22.20 6.45
C VAL A 147 2.60 -21.30 6.21
N GLU A 148 1.71 -21.16 7.19
CA GLU A 148 0.54 -20.27 7.08
C GLU A 148 0.97 -18.80 6.92
N LEU A 149 2.01 -18.37 7.63
CA LEU A 149 2.56 -17.02 7.52
C LEU A 149 3.19 -16.78 6.15
N GLU A 150 3.97 -17.72 5.63
CA GLU A 150 4.56 -17.63 4.28
C GLU A 150 3.47 -17.51 3.21
N GLN A 151 2.41 -18.32 3.31
CA GLN A 151 1.26 -18.23 2.40
C GLN A 151 0.58 -16.86 2.49
N ARG A 152 0.31 -16.39 3.72
CA ARG A 152 -0.32 -15.08 3.94
C ARG A 152 0.54 -13.92 3.45
N VAL A 153 1.87 -13.99 3.63
CA VAL A 153 2.80 -13.00 3.12
C VAL A 153 2.81 -13.01 1.60
N ALA A 154 2.91 -14.19 0.96
CA ALA A 154 2.89 -14.30 -0.50
C ALA A 154 1.59 -13.74 -1.11
N GLU A 155 0.44 -14.06 -0.50
CA GLU A 155 -0.86 -13.54 -0.93
C GLU A 155 -0.96 -12.02 -0.75
N ARG A 156 -0.52 -11.49 0.40
CA ARG A 156 -0.51 -10.05 0.68
C ARG A 156 0.40 -9.29 -0.30
N THR A 157 1.59 -9.83 -0.58
CA THR A 157 2.55 -9.23 -1.52
C THR A 157 1.94 -9.14 -2.91
N ARG A 158 1.34 -10.23 -3.42
CA ARG A 158 0.65 -10.22 -4.72
C ARG A 158 -0.48 -9.18 -4.77
N ASN A 159 -1.29 -9.09 -3.71
CA ASN A 159 -2.39 -8.13 -3.65
C ASN A 159 -1.86 -6.67 -3.62
N LEU A 160 -0.79 -6.41 -2.86
CA LEU A 160 -0.14 -5.10 -2.83
C LEU A 160 0.46 -4.72 -4.19
N GLU A 161 1.14 -5.65 -4.87
CA GLU A 161 1.68 -5.42 -6.21
C GLU A 161 0.57 -5.09 -7.20
N ARG A 162 -0.53 -5.86 -7.21
CA ARG A 162 -1.71 -5.57 -8.04
C ARG A 162 -2.28 -4.18 -7.77
N ARG A 163 -2.48 -3.83 -6.50
CA ARG A 163 -3.01 -2.52 -6.11
C ARG A 163 -2.07 -1.38 -6.50
N SER A 164 -0.77 -1.61 -6.39
CA SER A 164 0.27 -0.65 -6.81
C SER A 164 0.21 -0.40 -8.31
N VAL A 165 0.14 -1.46 -9.14
CA VAL A 165 0.01 -1.34 -10.59
C VAL A 165 -1.28 -0.62 -10.98
N GLN A 166 -2.42 -1.00 -10.38
CA GLN A 166 -3.71 -0.32 -10.58
C GLN A 166 -3.61 1.18 -10.30
N LEU A 167 -3.05 1.56 -9.15
CA LEU A 167 -2.88 2.97 -8.77
C LEU A 167 -1.92 3.72 -9.69
N GLN A 168 -0.87 3.05 -10.19
CA GLN A 168 0.10 3.68 -11.08
C GLN A 168 -0.51 4.00 -12.45
N VAL A 169 -1.23 3.06 -13.06
CA VAL A 169 -1.93 3.29 -14.35
C VAL A 169 -3.01 4.34 -14.18
N ALA A 170 -3.80 4.25 -13.12
CA ALA A 170 -4.81 5.24 -12.75
C ALA A 170 -4.21 6.65 -12.58
N ALA A 171 -3.05 6.75 -11.91
CA ALA A 171 -2.34 8.02 -11.71
C ALA A 171 -1.71 8.57 -13.00
N GLU A 172 -1.29 7.71 -13.93
CA GLU A 172 -0.79 8.11 -15.25
C GLU A 172 -1.93 8.70 -16.10
N VAL A 173 -3.07 8.01 -16.17
CA VAL A 173 -4.30 8.53 -16.80
C VAL A 173 -4.70 9.87 -16.17
N ALA A 174 -4.70 9.95 -14.84
CA ALA A 174 -5.05 11.20 -14.14
C ALA A 174 -4.03 12.32 -14.37
N ARG A 175 -2.73 11.99 -14.48
CA ARG A 175 -1.66 12.97 -14.77
C ARG A 175 -1.82 13.54 -16.18
N ASP A 176 -1.96 12.67 -17.17
CA ASP A 176 -2.19 13.08 -18.56
C ASP A 176 -3.49 13.89 -18.66
N ALA A 177 -4.50 13.53 -17.87
CA ALA A 177 -5.73 14.29 -17.78
C ALA A 177 -5.58 15.68 -17.16
N THR A 178 -4.77 15.84 -16.12
CA THR A 178 -4.48 17.17 -15.55
C THR A 178 -3.64 18.05 -16.48
N ALA A 179 -2.91 17.46 -17.43
CA ALA A 179 -2.17 18.20 -18.46
C ALA A 179 -3.06 18.64 -19.63
N ALA A 180 -4.16 17.92 -19.88
CA ALA A 180 -5.10 18.22 -20.96
C ALA A 180 -5.78 19.58 -20.73
N ARG A 181 -5.76 20.43 -21.75
CA ARG A 181 -6.41 21.76 -21.69
C ARG A 181 -7.86 21.70 -22.13
N ASP A 182 -8.23 20.65 -22.86
CA ASP A 182 -9.56 20.44 -23.36
C ASP A 182 -10.01 18.98 -23.19
N LEU A 183 -11.33 18.81 -23.29
CA LEU A 183 -11.99 17.53 -23.07
C LEU A 183 -11.67 16.53 -24.19
N ASP A 184 -11.51 16.98 -25.43
CA ASP A 184 -11.33 16.07 -26.56
C ASP A 184 -9.89 15.50 -26.57
N GLU A 185 -8.88 16.29 -26.19
CA GLU A 185 -7.50 15.84 -25.93
C GLU A 185 -7.48 14.76 -24.84
N LEU A 186 -8.14 14.99 -23.70
CA LEU A 186 -8.25 14.01 -22.62
C LEU A 186 -8.85 12.69 -23.11
N LEU A 187 -10.02 12.76 -23.73
CA LEU A 187 -10.77 11.58 -24.12
C LEU A 187 -10.01 10.77 -25.19
N ASN A 188 -9.42 11.44 -26.18
CA ASN A 188 -8.62 10.79 -27.21
C ASN A 188 -7.33 10.18 -26.64
N GLY A 189 -6.65 10.86 -25.73
CA GLY A 189 -5.48 10.30 -25.03
C GLY A 189 -5.84 9.04 -24.24
N ALA A 190 -6.93 9.08 -23.49
CA ALA A 190 -7.39 7.96 -22.67
C ALA A 190 -7.74 6.72 -23.50
N VAL A 191 -8.54 6.84 -24.57
CA VAL A 191 -8.91 5.66 -25.38
C VAL A 191 -7.71 5.04 -26.10
N ASN A 192 -6.74 5.84 -26.55
CA ASN A 192 -5.53 5.32 -27.18
C ASN A 192 -4.64 4.61 -26.15
N LEU A 193 -4.47 5.18 -24.95
CA LEU A 193 -3.69 4.54 -23.88
C LEU A 193 -4.32 3.20 -23.47
N ILE A 194 -5.65 3.15 -23.32
CA ILE A 194 -6.38 1.93 -22.98
C ILE A 194 -6.20 0.88 -24.08
N ARG A 195 -6.37 1.25 -25.35
CA ARG A 195 -6.13 0.34 -26.47
C ARG A 195 -4.68 -0.19 -26.49
N ASP A 196 -3.70 0.72 -26.44
CA ASP A 196 -2.30 0.37 -26.68
C ASP A 196 -1.70 -0.43 -25.52
N ARG A 197 -2.13 -0.16 -24.27
CA ARG A 197 -1.60 -0.83 -23.09
C ARG A 197 -2.13 -2.25 -22.91
N PHE A 198 -3.39 -2.47 -23.26
CA PHE A 198 -4.07 -3.75 -23.06
C PHE A 198 -4.24 -4.55 -24.36
N GLY A 199 -3.86 -3.98 -25.51
CA GLY A 199 -3.93 -4.67 -26.80
C GLY A 199 -5.36 -4.90 -27.30
N PHE A 200 -6.32 -4.12 -26.81
CA PHE A 200 -7.73 -4.27 -27.20
C PHE A 200 -7.97 -3.94 -28.67
N TYR A 201 -9.00 -4.54 -29.25
CA TYR A 201 -9.38 -4.31 -30.64
C TYR A 201 -9.93 -2.90 -30.85
N HIS A 202 -10.80 -2.47 -29.93
CA HIS A 202 -11.43 -1.16 -29.96
C HIS A 202 -11.68 -0.66 -28.54
N ALA A 203 -11.64 0.66 -28.39
CA ALA A 203 -12.03 1.38 -27.19
C ALA A 203 -12.74 2.67 -27.58
N GLY A 204 -13.81 2.99 -26.87
CA GLY A 204 -14.62 4.19 -27.08
C GLY A 204 -15.13 4.79 -25.76
N ILE A 205 -15.25 6.11 -25.71
CA ILE A 205 -15.87 6.80 -24.58
C ILE A 205 -17.15 7.46 -25.06
N PHE A 206 -18.25 7.09 -24.42
CA PHE A 206 -19.55 7.70 -24.59
C PHE A 206 -19.85 8.63 -23.42
N LEU A 207 -20.32 9.84 -23.70
CA LEU A 207 -20.80 10.76 -22.67
C LEU A 207 -22.30 10.98 -22.84
N LEU A 208 -23.02 11.08 -21.73
CA LEU A 208 -24.43 11.42 -21.75
C LEU A 208 -24.63 12.86 -22.27
N ASP A 209 -25.67 13.05 -23.08
CA ASP A 209 -26.15 14.38 -23.43
C ASP A 209 -26.78 15.10 -22.22
N ASP A 210 -27.03 16.40 -22.35
CA ASP A 210 -27.56 17.23 -21.24
C ASP A 210 -28.92 16.74 -20.71
N ARG A 211 -29.65 15.97 -21.53
CA ARG A 211 -30.96 15.40 -21.18
C ARG A 211 -30.88 13.98 -20.62
N GLY A 212 -29.73 13.32 -20.71
CA GLY A 212 -29.55 11.91 -20.36
C GLY A 212 -30.32 10.94 -21.24
N GLU A 213 -30.73 11.35 -22.45
CA GLU A 213 -31.48 10.50 -23.37
C GLU A 213 -30.55 9.64 -24.24
N TYR A 214 -29.40 10.20 -24.61
CA TYR A 214 -28.42 9.54 -25.49
C TYR A 214 -27.03 9.50 -24.86
N ALA A 215 -26.39 8.34 -24.97
CA ALA A 215 -24.96 8.18 -24.82
C ALA A 215 -24.30 8.50 -26.17
N VAL A 216 -23.58 9.62 -26.25
CA VAL A 216 -22.96 10.12 -27.48
C VAL A 216 -21.49 9.73 -27.49
N LEU A 217 -21.02 9.12 -28.57
CA LEU A 217 -19.60 8.78 -28.73
C LEU A 217 -18.78 10.06 -28.85
N ARG A 218 -17.77 10.22 -27.99
CA ARG A 218 -16.94 11.43 -27.90
C ARG A 218 -15.46 11.19 -28.22
N ALA A 219 -14.97 9.98 -27.99
CA ALA A 219 -13.68 9.54 -28.46
C ALA A 219 -13.73 8.04 -28.77
N ALA A 220 -12.95 7.60 -29.74
CA ALA A 220 -12.91 6.22 -30.18
C ALA A 220 -11.61 5.92 -30.91
N THR A 221 -11.19 4.66 -30.89
CA THR A 221 -9.94 4.23 -31.51
C THR A 221 -10.12 3.56 -32.86
N GLY A 222 -9.08 3.66 -33.70
CA GLY A 222 -9.04 3.01 -35.01
C GLY A 222 -9.96 3.67 -36.05
N GLU A 223 -9.91 3.16 -37.28
CA GLU A 223 -10.68 3.69 -38.41
C GLU A 223 -12.19 3.63 -38.17
N ALA A 224 -12.67 2.54 -37.57
CA ALA A 224 -14.06 2.38 -37.16
C ALA A 224 -14.50 3.50 -36.20
N GLY A 225 -13.65 3.82 -35.21
CA GLY A 225 -13.88 4.92 -34.28
C GLY A 225 -14.01 6.26 -34.97
N SER A 226 -13.08 6.58 -35.88
CA SER A 226 -13.14 7.83 -36.67
C SER A 226 -14.43 7.93 -37.49
N GLN A 227 -14.84 6.86 -38.18
CA GLN A 227 -16.08 6.84 -38.95
C GLN A 227 -17.33 7.00 -38.06
N MET A 228 -17.34 6.42 -36.86
CA MET A 228 -18.44 6.59 -35.91
C MET A 228 -18.53 8.01 -35.37
N LEU A 229 -17.40 8.64 -35.07
CA LEU A 229 -17.33 10.03 -34.62
C LEU A 229 -17.86 11.00 -35.69
N GLU A 230 -17.44 10.84 -36.95
CA GLU A 230 -17.92 11.66 -38.09
C GLU A 230 -19.43 11.56 -38.29
N ARG A 231 -20.02 10.40 -38.01
CA ARG A 231 -21.47 10.15 -38.11
C ARG A 231 -22.26 10.65 -36.90
N GLY A 232 -21.60 11.17 -35.87
CA GLY A 232 -22.24 11.56 -34.61
C GLY A 232 -22.90 10.38 -33.90
N HIS A 233 -22.21 9.22 -33.89
CA HIS A 233 -22.75 7.98 -33.34
C HIS A 233 -23.24 8.16 -31.89
N ARG A 234 -24.47 7.73 -31.64
CA ARG A 234 -25.13 7.84 -30.35
C ARG A 234 -26.08 6.68 -30.11
N LEU A 235 -26.19 6.28 -28.85
CA LEU A 235 -26.99 5.15 -28.41
C LEU A 235 -28.04 5.64 -27.43
N LYS A 236 -29.26 5.12 -27.53
CA LYS A 236 -30.35 5.50 -26.62
C LYS A 236 -30.17 4.80 -25.28
N VAL A 237 -30.15 5.58 -24.21
CA VAL A 237 -29.94 5.09 -22.85
C VAL A 237 -31.03 4.08 -22.48
N GLY A 238 -30.62 2.93 -21.94
CA GLY A 238 -31.49 1.85 -21.47
C GLY A 238 -32.17 1.02 -22.55
N GLN A 239 -31.97 1.34 -23.83
CA GLN A 239 -32.64 0.65 -24.94
C GLN A 239 -31.68 -0.10 -25.88
N VAL A 240 -30.48 0.43 -26.11
CA VAL A 240 -29.59 -0.04 -27.19
C VAL A 240 -28.17 -0.27 -26.69
N GLY A 241 -27.56 -1.39 -27.08
CA GLY A 241 -26.17 -1.69 -26.71
C GLY A 241 -25.95 -2.06 -25.24
N ILE A 242 -24.84 -2.75 -24.98
CA ILE A 242 -24.29 -2.92 -23.64
C ILE A 242 -24.02 -1.53 -23.04
N VAL A 243 -23.51 -0.59 -23.84
CA VAL A 243 -23.35 0.84 -23.48
C VAL A 243 -24.66 1.48 -23.00
N GLY A 244 -25.80 1.25 -23.67
CA GLY A 244 -27.08 1.80 -23.23
C GLY A 244 -27.56 1.20 -21.91
N TYR A 245 -27.31 -0.09 -21.68
CA TYR A 245 -27.59 -0.74 -20.39
C TYR A 245 -26.74 -0.13 -19.26
N VAL A 246 -25.44 0.00 -19.47
CA VAL A 246 -24.49 0.54 -18.49
C VAL A 246 -24.83 1.98 -18.13
N THR A 247 -25.13 2.81 -19.15
CA THR A 247 -25.50 4.21 -18.93
C THR A 247 -26.85 4.40 -18.23
N ALA A 248 -27.76 3.42 -18.31
CA ALA A 248 -29.05 3.45 -17.60
C ALA A 248 -28.97 2.92 -16.17
N THR A 249 -28.17 1.88 -15.93
CA THR A 249 -28.14 1.16 -14.66
C THR A 249 -26.99 1.58 -13.74
N GLY A 250 -25.89 2.09 -14.32
CA GLY A 250 -24.64 2.33 -13.59
C GLY A 250 -23.91 1.05 -13.20
N LEU A 251 -24.31 -0.10 -13.76
CA LEU A 251 -23.68 -1.39 -13.51
C LEU A 251 -22.87 -1.80 -14.73
N SER A 252 -21.62 -2.19 -14.51
CA SER A 252 -20.73 -2.75 -15.52
C SER A 252 -21.36 -3.98 -16.16
N ARG A 253 -21.14 -4.16 -17.47
CA ARG A 253 -21.63 -5.33 -18.20
C ARG A 253 -20.54 -5.85 -19.13
N ILE A 254 -20.33 -7.16 -19.07
CA ILE A 254 -19.32 -7.89 -19.81
C ILE A 254 -20.03 -8.99 -20.56
N VAL A 255 -19.77 -9.09 -21.86
CA VAL A 255 -20.24 -10.15 -22.75
C VAL A 255 -19.01 -10.87 -23.27
N LEU A 256 -18.89 -12.14 -22.91
CA LEU A 256 -17.70 -12.95 -23.18
C LEU A 256 -17.74 -13.64 -24.54
N ASP A 257 -18.92 -13.87 -25.13
CA ASP A 257 -19.06 -14.18 -26.55
C ASP A 257 -20.30 -13.49 -27.14
N VAL A 258 -20.07 -12.53 -28.04
CA VAL A 258 -21.15 -11.75 -28.70
C VAL A 258 -22.02 -12.64 -29.60
N GLY A 259 -21.53 -13.81 -30.02
CA GLY A 259 -22.28 -14.77 -30.85
C GLY A 259 -23.39 -15.54 -30.12
N GLU A 260 -23.21 -15.88 -28.84
CA GLU A 260 -24.23 -16.61 -28.06
C GLU A 260 -25.23 -15.66 -27.37
N ASP A 261 -24.79 -14.45 -27.00
CA ASP A 261 -25.60 -13.39 -26.36
C ASP A 261 -26.13 -12.34 -27.37
N ALA A 262 -26.33 -12.75 -28.63
CA ALA A 262 -26.59 -11.93 -29.83
C ALA A 262 -27.89 -11.07 -29.84
N VAL A 263 -28.43 -10.71 -28.68
CA VAL A 263 -29.52 -9.74 -28.54
C VAL A 263 -29.00 -8.29 -28.67
N TYR A 264 -27.68 -8.07 -28.59
CA TYR A 264 -27.09 -6.73 -28.54
C TYR A 264 -26.11 -6.44 -29.70
N PHE A 265 -26.68 -5.83 -30.75
CA PHE A 265 -26.08 -4.99 -31.79
C PHE A 265 -24.79 -5.47 -32.50
N ASP A 266 -24.97 -5.96 -33.74
CA ASP A 266 -23.92 -6.15 -34.73
C ASP A 266 -23.49 -4.77 -35.30
N ASN A 267 -22.39 -4.19 -34.82
CA ASN A 267 -21.85 -2.95 -35.39
C ASN A 267 -21.07 -3.30 -36.66
N PRO A 268 -21.54 -2.93 -37.86
CA PRO A 268 -20.89 -3.33 -39.12
C PRO A 268 -19.46 -2.79 -39.27
N LEU A 269 -19.09 -1.77 -38.48
CA LEU A 269 -17.75 -1.19 -38.46
C LEU A 269 -16.77 -1.97 -37.57
N LEU A 270 -17.27 -2.86 -36.70
CA LEU A 270 -16.48 -3.69 -35.79
C LEU A 270 -16.89 -5.17 -35.93
N PRO A 271 -16.78 -5.76 -37.14
CA PRO A 271 -17.30 -7.11 -37.42
C PRO A 271 -16.50 -8.23 -36.74
N GLU A 272 -15.31 -7.92 -36.21
CA GLU A 272 -14.45 -8.89 -35.55
C GLU A 272 -14.64 -8.92 -34.03
N THR A 273 -15.60 -8.17 -33.47
CA THR A 273 -15.85 -8.16 -32.03
C THR A 273 -16.41 -9.51 -31.57
N ARG A 274 -15.65 -10.18 -30.70
CA ARG A 274 -16.00 -11.47 -30.10
C ARG A 274 -16.34 -11.35 -28.62
N SER A 275 -15.80 -10.38 -27.92
CA SER A 275 -16.20 -10.04 -26.55
C SER A 275 -16.20 -8.52 -26.36
N GLU A 276 -17.05 -8.03 -25.46
CA GLU A 276 -17.23 -6.61 -25.18
C GLU A 276 -17.41 -6.37 -23.67
N MET A 277 -16.79 -5.33 -23.16
CA MET A 277 -16.96 -4.82 -21.80
C MET A 277 -17.30 -3.34 -21.85
N ALA A 278 -18.42 -2.98 -21.22
CA ALA A 278 -18.77 -1.59 -21.00
C ALA A 278 -18.82 -1.27 -19.49
N LEU A 279 -18.19 -0.16 -19.12
CA LEU A 279 -17.97 0.27 -17.76
C LEU A 279 -18.55 1.68 -17.54
N PRO A 280 -19.27 1.93 -16.45
CA PRO A 280 -19.86 3.22 -16.19
C PRO A 280 -18.80 4.25 -15.79
N LEU A 281 -18.94 5.48 -16.29
CA LEU A 281 -18.16 6.63 -15.85
C LEU A 281 -18.93 7.35 -14.73
N HIS A 282 -18.48 7.19 -13.49
CA HIS A 282 -19.12 7.80 -12.31
C HIS A 282 -18.39 9.05 -11.84
N ALA A 283 -19.11 10.18 -11.78
CA ALA A 283 -18.60 11.42 -11.19
C ALA A 283 -19.65 12.10 -10.33
N GLY A 284 -19.27 12.53 -9.13
CA GLY A 284 -20.18 13.26 -8.22
C GLY A 284 -21.48 12.52 -7.89
N GLY A 285 -21.44 11.18 -7.81
CA GLY A 285 -22.62 10.34 -7.53
C GLY A 285 -23.58 10.18 -8.70
N LYS A 286 -23.17 10.56 -9.92
CA LYS A 286 -23.96 10.40 -11.15
C LYS A 286 -23.17 9.64 -12.21
N ILE A 287 -23.89 8.96 -13.09
CA ILE A 287 -23.33 8.39 -14.32
C ILE A 287 -23.21 9.54 -15.31
N ILE A 288 -22.02 9.77 -15.85
CA ILE A 288 -21.77 10.82 -16.86
C ILE A 288 -21.54 10.23 -18.26
N GLY A 289 -21.42 8.91 -18.37
CA GLY A 289 -21.08 8.21 -19.60
C GLY A 289 -20.70 6.75 -19.37
N ALA A 290 -20.08 6.15 -20.38
CA ALA A 290 -19.52 4.81 -20.32
C ALA A 290 -18.21 4.72 -21.12
N LEU A 291 -17.30 3.88 -20.64
CA LEU A 291 -16.15 3.37 -21.38
C LEU A 291 -16.56 2.04 -22.01
N ASP A 292 -16.38 1.92 -23.32
CA ASP A 292 -16.60 0.72 -24.10
C ASP A 292 -15.27 0.14 -24.57
N VAL A 293 -15.09 -1.16 -24.45
CA VAL A 293 -13.88 -1.89 -24.85
C VAL A 293 -14.27 -3.21 -25.50
N GLN A 294 -13.66 -3.51 -26.65
CA GLN A 294 -13.98 -4.68 -27.46
C GLN A 294 -12.72 -5.48 -27.79
N SER A 295 -12.85 -6.80 -27.89
CA SER A 295 -11.78 -7.73 -28.25
C SER A 295 -12.17 -8.64 -29.40
N ARG A 296 -11.17 -9.08 -30.17
CA ARG A 296 -11.29 -10.11 -31.22
C ARG A 296 -11.31 -11.52 -30.66
N GLU A 297 -10.93 -11.70 -29.40
CA GLU A 297 -10.90 -12.99 -28.74
C GLU A 297 -12.20 -13.17 -27.92
N PRO A 298 -12.84 -14.35 -27.96
CA PRO A 298 -13.88 -14.67 -26.99
C PRO A 298 -13.25 -14.81 -25.59
N GLU A 299 -14.04 -14.54 -24.55
CA GLU A 299 -13.63 -14.65 -23.15
C GLU A 299 -12.37 -13.82 -22.80
N ALA A 300 -12.16 -12.69 -23.50
CA ALA A 300 -10.92 -11.91 -23.39
C ALA A 300 -10.80 -11.07 -22.11
N PHE A 301 -11.81 -11.04 -21.25
CA PHE A 301 -11.85 -10.21 -20.05
C PHE A 301 -11.99 -11.09 -18.82
N ASP A 302 -10.91 -11.19 -18.03
CA ASP A 302 -10.97 -11.81 -16.71
C ASP A 302 -11.40 -10.81 -15.61
N GLU A 303 -11.59 -11.28 -14.38
CA GLU A 303 -11.99 -10.41 -13.26
C GLU A 303 -10.95 -9.31 -12.95
N GLU A 304 -9.67 -9.56 -13.22
CA GLU A 304 -8.58 -8.63 -13.00
C GLU A 304 -8.61 -7.51 -14.05
N ASP A 305 -8.83 -7.83 -15.31
CA ASP A 305 -9.00 -6.88 -16.42
C ASP A 305 -10.19 -5.94 -16.18
N VAL A 306 -11.32 -6.50 -15.72
CA VAL A 306 -12.52 -5.73 -15.38
C VAL A 306 -12.23 -4.76 -14.23
N ALA A 307 -11.56 -5.23 -13.16
CA ALA A 307 -11.26 -4.39 -12.00
C ALA A 307 -10.27 -3.26 -12.32
N ILE A 308 -9.25 -3.54 -13.13
CA ILE A 308 -8.28 -2.53 -13.59
C ILE A 308 -9.00 -1.51 -14.48
N SER A 309 -9.81 -1.98 -15.42
CA SER A 309 -10.55 -1.12 -16.35
C SER A 309 -11.59 -0.26 -15.64
N GLN A 310 -12.27 -0.78 -14.62
CA GLN A 310 -13.19 0.02 -13.81
C GLN A 310 -12.46 1.12 -13.05
N THR A 311 -11.28 0.82 -12.50
CA THR A 311 -10.46 1.84 -11.81
C THR A 311 -10.05 2.96 -12.77
N MET A 312 -9.71 2.63 -14.02
CA MET A 312 -9.40 3.62 -15.06
C MET A 312 -10.63 4.45 -15.43
N ALA A 313 -11.79 3.79 -15.62
CA ALA A 313 -13.06 4.46 -15.89
C ALA A 313 -13.44 5.45 -14.79
N ASP A 314 -13.24 5.09 -13.52
CA ASP A 314 -13.51 5.97 -12.38
C ASP A 314 -12.59 7.19 -12.37
N GLN A 315 -11.27 7.03 -12.61
CA GLN A 315 -10.35 8.18 -12.69
C GLN A 315 -10.65 9.08 -13.88
N LEU A 316 -10.95 8.48 -15.03
CA LEU A 316 -11.33 9.20 -16.23
C LEU A 316 -12.60 10.02 -15.99
N ALA A 317 -13.59 9.47 -15.28
CA ALA A 317 -14.81 10.18 -14.94
C ALA A 317 -14.54 11.42 -14.07
N VAL A 318 -13.66 11.30 -13.07
CA VAL A 318 -13.22 12.42 -12.23
C VAL A 318 -12.51 13.50 -13.07
N ALA A 319 -11.61 13.08 -13.97
CA ALA A 319 -10.91 13.99 -14.88
C ALA A 319 -11.86 14.76 -15.80
N ILE A 320 -12.81 14.06 -16.43
CA ILE A 320 -13.84 14.66 -17.30
C ILE A 320 -14.65 15.70 -16.50
N GLN A 321 -15.05 15.37 -15.27
CA GLN A 321 -15.79 16.29 -14.42
C GLN A 321 -14.97 17.55 -14.09
N ASN A 322 -13.68 17.40 -13.79
CA ASN A 322 -12.79 18.52 -13.49
C ASN A 322 -12.64 19.46 -14.69
N ILE A 323 -12.43 18.92 -15.90
CA ILE A 323 -12.32 19.73 -17.12
C ILE A 323 -13.64 20.45 -17.40
N ARG A 324 -14.79 19.78 -17.29
CA ARG A 324 -16.11 20.40 -17.48
C ARG A 324 -16.34 21.56 -16.50
N LEU A 325 -16.03 21.36 -15.21
CA LEU A 325 -16.14 22.41 -14.18
C LEU A 325 -15.21 23.59 -14.46
N LEU A 326 -13.98 23.33 -14.92
CA LEU A 326 -13.04 24.37 -15.30
C LEU A 326 -13.57 25.18 -16.49
N GLN A 327 -14.07 24.53 -17.53
CA GLN A 327 -14.63 25.18 -18.71
C GLN A 327 -15.87 26.01 -18.37
N GLU A 328 -16.75 25.52 -17.51
CA GLU A 328 -17.92 26.24 -17.01
C GLU A 328 -17.52 27.48 -16.21
N THR A 329 -16.52 27.35 -15.33
CA THR A 329 -15.98 28.47 -14.55
C THR A 329 -15.39 29.53 -15.47
N GLN A 330 -14.58 29.15 -16.45
CA GLN A 330 -13.99 30.07 -17.43
C GLN A 330 -15.06 30.75 -18.30
N ARG A 331 -16.11 30.03 -18.68
CA ARG A 331 -17.25 30.60 -19.40
C ARG A 331 -17.96 31.66 -18.55
N THR A 332 -18.27 31.33 -17.30
CA THR A 332 -18.92 32.25 -16.36
C THR A 332 -18.10 33.52 -16.16
N VAL A 333 -16.79 33.40 -15.98
CA VAL A 333 -15.89 34.55 -15.86
C VAL A 333 -15.94 35.44 -17.12
N ARG A 334 -15.89 34.84 -18.32
CA ARG A 334 -15.99 35.59 -19.59
C ARG A 334 -17.34 36.31 -19.73
N GLU A 335 -18.44 35.64 -19.37
CA GLU A 335 -19.78 36.23 -19.41
C GLU A 335 -19.90 37.41 -18.43
N LEU A 336 -19.40 37.26 -17.20
CA LEU A 336 -19.36 38.35 -16.21
C LEU A 336 -18.49 39.52 -16.67
N GLN A 337 -17.33 39.26 -17.29
CA GLN A 337 -16.48 40.30 -17.85
C GLN A 337 -17.19 41.07 -18.98
N ALA A 338 -17.89 40.36 -19.87
CA ALA A 338 -18.65 40.97 -20.95
C ALA A 338 -19.82 41.82 -20.42
N ILE A 339 -20.55 41.32 -19.42
CA ILE A 339 -21.64 42.05 -18.75
C ILE A 339 -21.10 43.29 -18.04
N SER A 340 -20.04 43.15 -17.25
CA SER A 340 -19.39 44.28 -16.56
C SER A 340 -18.92 45.34 -17.56
N GLY A 341 -18.33 44.94 -18.69
CA GLY A 341 -17.93 45.87 -19.74
C GLY A 341 -19.10 46.67 -20.31
N ARG A 342 -20.24 46.00 -20.57
CA ARG A 342 -21.48 46.67 -21.04
C ARG A 342 -22.06 47.62 -20.00
N TYR A 343 -22.15 47.19 -18.73
CA TYR A 343 -22.64 48.06 -17.64
C TYR A 343 -21.80 49.32 -17.49
N THR A 344 -20.47 49.21 -17.51
CA THR A 344 -19.57 50.38 -17.46
C THR A 344 -19.81 51.30 -18.67
N GLN A 345 -19.97 50.74 -19.86
CA GLN A 345 -20.25 51.53 -21.07
C GLN A 345 -21.61 52.25 -21.02
N GLU A 346 -22.65 51.59 -20.52
CA GLU A 346 -23.99 52.17 -20.39
C GLU A 346 -24.06 53.24 -19.31
N ALA A 347 -23.47 52.99 -18.13
CA ALA A 347 -23.36 53.97 -17.06
C ALA A 347 -22.65 55.24 -17.55
N TRP A 348 -21.57 55.07 -18.31
CA TRP A 348 -20.84 56.20 -18.87
C TRP A 348 -21.60 56.95 -19.97
N ARG A 349 -22.40 56.25 -20.79
CA ARG A 349 -23.25 56.89 -21.82
C ARG A 349 -24.44 57.66 -21.23
N ALA A 350 -24.94 57.23 -20.06
CA ALA A 350 -26.04 57.88 -19.36
C ALA A 350 -25.61 59.18 -18.66
N GLU A 351 -24.33 59.28 -18.25
CA GLU A 351 -23.74 60.47 -17.65
C GLU A 351 -23.39 61.51 -18.74
N GLN A 352 -24.41 62.20 -19.25
CA GLN A 352 -24.32 63.20 -20.33
C GLN A 352 -23.70 64.54 -19.87
N SER A 353 -22.72 64.52 -18.97
CA SER A 353 -22.01 65.76 -18.60
C SER A 353 -21.12 66.19 -19.76
N ARG A 354 -21.40 67.36 -20.33
CA ARG A 354 -20.73 67.91 -21.53
C ARG A 354 -19.27 68.36 -21.29
N GLY A 355 -18.65 67.87 -20.23
CA GLY A 355 -17.31 68.26 -19.79
C GLY A 355 -17.32 69.53 -18.92
N TYR A 356 -16.25 69.71 -18.17
CA TYR A 356 -16.01 70.91 -17.37
C TYR A 356 -14.64 71.48 -17.74
N ARG A 357 -14.55 72.80 -17.86
CA ARG A 357 -13.30 73.53 -18.07
C ARG A 357 -12.88 74.16 -16.76
N TYR A 358 -11.62 73.96 -16.40
CA TYR A 358 -11.01 74.64 -15.26
C TYR A 358 -10.25 75.89 -15.73
N ARG A 359 -10.53 77.06 -15.13
CA ARG A 359 -9.74 78.28 -15.32
C ARG A 359 -9.44 78.93 -13.98
N GLY A 360 -8.17 78.92 -13.56
CA GLY A 360 -7.67 79.62 -12.38
C GLY A 360 -8.23 79.09 -11.06
N LEU A 361 -9.43 79.53 -10.66
CA LEU A 361 -10.11 79.18 -9.41
C LEU A 361 -11.57 78.74 -9.61
N GLY A 362 -12.03 78.56 -10.86
CA GLY A 362 -13.41 78.20 -11.19
C GLY A 362 -13.51 76.99 -12.11
N VAL A 363 -14.64 76.26 -11.98
CA VAL A 363 -15.04 75.16 -12.85
C VAL A 363 -16.29 75.61 -13.62
N GLU A 364 -16.21 75.65 -14.95
CA GLU A 364 -17.31 76.03 -15.82
C GLU A 364 -17.76 74.84 -16.69
N PRO A 365 -19.06 74.58 -16.83
CA PRO A 365 -19.54 73.54 -17.75
C PRO A 365 -19.26 73.94 -19.20
N VAL A 366 -18.78 72.99 -20.00
CA VAL A 366 -18.52 73.19 -21.43
C VAL A 366 -19.77 72.80 -22.21
N SER A 367 -20.27 73.68 -23.09
CA SER A 367 -21.44 73.41 -23.93
C SER A 367 -21.08 72.89 -25.32
N GLU A 368 -19.94 73.30 -25.87
CA GLU A 368 -19.41 72.91 -27.19
C GLU A 368 -18.02 72.30 -27.04
N GLN A 369 -17.84 71.10 -27.60
CA GLN A 369 -16.56 70.38 -27.58
C GLN A 369 -15.64 70.87 -28.71
N PRO A 370 -14.38 71.24 -28.41
CA PRO A 370 -13.37 71.54 -29.41
C PRO A 370 -13.15 70.37 -30.39
N PRO A 371 -12.77 70.63 -31.66
CA PRO A 371 -12.59 69.58 -32.66
C PRO A 371 -11.49 68.57 -32.30
N GLU A 372 -10.41 69.01 -31.66
CA GLU A 372 -9.32 68.16 -31.16
C GLU A 372 -9.79 67.13 -30.12
N VAL A 373 -10.73 67.52 -29.24
CA VAL A 373 -11.34 66.63 -28.25
C VAL A 373 -12.17 65.54 -28.93
N ARG A 374 -12.94 65.93 -29.96
CA ARG A 374 -13.74 64.97 -30.74
C ARG A 374 -12.86 64.01 -31.52
N GLN A 375 -11.74 64.50 -32.04
CA GLN A 375 -10.80 63.68 -32.80
C GLN A 375 -10.08 62.68 -31.88
N ALA A 376 -9.57 63.12 -30.72
CA ALA A 376 -8.94 62.22 -29.73
C ALA A 376 -9.91 61.15 -29.22
N TRP A 377 -11.19 61.50 -29.07
CA TRP A 377 -12.25 60.56 -28.70
C TRP A 377 -12.48 59.47 -29.76
N LEU A 378 -12.51 59.84 -31.04
CA LEU A 378 -12.79 58.91 -32.14
C LEU A 378 -11.58 58.05 -32.52
N GLU A 379 -10.39 58.65 -32.53
CA GLU A 379 -9.16 58.00 -32.96
C GLU A 379 -8.46 57.24 -31.83
N GLY A 380 -8.77 57.56 -30.57
CA GLY A 380 -8.16 56.93 -29.40
C GLY A 380 -6.65 57.18 -29.29
N GLN A 381 -6.17 58.26 -29.91
CA GLN A 381 -4.78 58.73 -29.85
C GLN A 381 -4.77 60.18 -29.39
N PRO A 382 -3.66 60.66 -28.79
CA PRO A 382 -3.52 62.07 -28.45
C PRO A 382 -3.56 62.95 -29.70
N VAL A 383 -4.25 64.09 -29.60
CA VAL A 383 -4.35 65.07 -30.68
C VAL A 383 -3.77 66.39 -30.23
N ILE A 384 -2.85 66.92 -31.04
CA ILE A 384 -2.19 68.20 -30.80
C ILE A 384 -2.78 69.23 -31.78
N SER A 385 -3.29 70.35 -31.28
CA SER A 385 -3.88 71.42 -32.08
C SER A 385 -3.07 72.72 -31.95
N GLY A 386 -2.78 73.38 -33.07
CA GLY A 386 -1.93 74.58 -33.14
C GLY A 386 -1.96 75.25 -34.51
N ALA A 387 -1.57 76.51 -34.58
CA ALA A 387 -1.47 77.27 -35.83
C ALA A 387 -0.02 77.73 -36.04
N GLY A 388 0.68 77.16 -37.03
CA GLY A 388 2.11 77.44 -37.25
C GLY A 388 3.00 76.73 -36.22
N ASP A 389 4.03 77.41 -35.71
CA ASP A 389 4.99 76.85 -34.73
C ASP A 389 4.48 76.87 -33.27
N THR A 390 3.25 77.30 -33.01
CA THR A 390 2.66 77.33 -31.66
C THR A 390 1.55 76.29 -31.51
N VAL A 391 1.76 75.36 -30.59
CA VAL A 391 0.75 74.40 -30.12
C VAL A 391 -0.14 75.11 -29.09
N ASN A 392 -1.45 75.08 -29.31
CA ASN A 392 -2.43 75.76 -28.48
C ASN A 392 -3.22 74.80 -27.57
N ALA A 393 -3.35 73.53 -27.95
CA ALA A 393 -4.06 72.52 -27.15
C ALA A 393 -3.51 71.09 -27.35
N LEU A 394 -3.60 70.27 -26.29
CA LEU A 394 -3.31 68.83 -26.27
C LEU A 394 -4.54 68.10 -25.71
N ALA A 395 -5.16 67.28 -26.55
CA ALA A 395 -6.27 66.41 -26.17
C ALA A 395 -5.75 64.97 -26.00
N VAL A 396 -5.80 64.43 -24.78
CA VAL A 396 -5.33 63.07 -24.47
C VAL A 396 -6.51 62.19 -24.06
N PRO A 397 -6.75 61.05 -24.74
CA PRO A 397 -7.81 60.14 -24.37
C PRO A 397 -7.49 59.43 -23.05
N VAL A 398 -8.41 59.48 -22.10
CA VAL A 398 -8.39 58.67 -20.87
C VAL A 398 -9.03 57.32 -21.21
N LYS A 399 -8.29 56.23 -21.05
CA LYS A 399 -8.72 54.89 -21.46
C LYS A 399 -8.92 53.98 -20.27
N LEU A 400 -10.01 53.21 -20.31
CA LEU A 400 -10.21 52.07 -19.40
C LEU A 400 -10.37 50.81 -20.24
N ARG A 401 -9.41 49.88 -20.13
CA ARG A 401 -9.41 48.60 -20.87
C ARG A 401 -9.54 48.80 -22.39
N ASP A 402 -8.64 49.61 -22.96
CA ASP A 402 -8.55 49.95 -24.39
C ASP A 402 -9.74 50.73 -24.97
N GLN A 403 -10.67 51.18 -24.13
CA GLN A 403 -11.80 52.00 -24.54
C GLN A 403 -11.63 53.43 -24.06
N VAL A 404 -11.77 54.41 -24.96
CA VAL A 404 -11.73 55.85 -24.60
C VAL A 404 -12.96 56.18 -23.76
N MET A 405 -12.72 56.55 -22.51
CA MET A 405 -13.75 56.93 -21.54
C MET A 405 -13.85 58.45 -21.43
N GLY A 406 -12.75 59.18 -21.55
CA GLY A 406 -12.75 60.64 -21.46
C GLY A 406 -11.69 61.23 -22.37
N VAL A 407 -11.68 62.55 -22.48
CA VAL A 407 -10.55 63.26 -23.08
C VAL A 407 -10.17 64.38 -22.12
N LEU A 408 -8.91 64.38 -21.72
CA LEU A 408 -8.31 65.48 -21.00
C LEU A 408 -7.81 66.50 -22.04
N ASP A 409 -8.37 67.70 -22.01
CA ASP A 409 -8.03 68.78 -22.93
C ASP A 409 -7.24 69.86 -22.20
N LEU A 410 -5.96 70.01 -22.54
CA LEU A 410 -5.03 70.95 -21.94
C LEU A 410 -4.71 72.06 -22.93
N HIS A 411 -4.97 73.31 -22.54
CA HIS A 411 -4.64 74.48 -23.34
C HIS A 411 -3.38 75.16 -22.82
N PHE A 412 -2.48 75.54 -23.74
CA PHE A 412 -1.20 76.16 -23.42
C PHE A 412 -1.17 77.60 -23.96
N GLU A 413 -0.79 78.57 -23.12
CA GLU A 413 -0.72 79.99 -23.50
C GLU A 413 0.58 80.29 -24.28
N GLY A 414 0.62 79.90 -25.56
CA GLY A 414 1.64 80.36 -26.51
C GLY A 414 3.03 79.70 -26.41
N GLU A 415 3.19 78.65 -25.61
CA GLU A 415 4.42 77.84 -25.56
C GLU A 415 4.27 76.52 -26.35
N PRO A 416 5.26 76.11 -27.15
CA PRO A 416 5.24 74.84 -27.85
C PRO A 416 5.30 73.67 -26.84
N VAL A 417 4.34 72.75 -26.92
CA VAL A 417 4.29 71.55 -26.07
C VAL A 417 5.43 70.62 -26.43
N SER A 418 6.31 70.32 -25.48
CA SER A 418 7.41 69.37 -25.70
C SER A 418 6.89 67.92 -25.75
N PRO A 419 7.59 67.01 -26.46
CA PRO A 419 7.26 65.58 -26.45
C PRO A 419 7.24 64.97 -25.04
N GLU A 420 8.06 65.48 -24.12
CA GLU A 420 8.09 65.06 -22.72
C GLU A 420 6.78 65.42 -21.99
N THR A 421 6.22 66.59 -22.27
CA THR A 421 4.92 67.02 -21.72
C THR A 421 3.79 66.13 -22.23
N VAL A 422 3.81 65.75 -23.52
CA VAL A 422 2.83 64.81 -24.08
C VAL A 422 2.88 63.47 -23.35
N SER A 423 4.08 62.88 -23.23
CA SER A 423 4.27 61.61 -22.53
C SER A 423 3.85 61.66 -21.06
N LEU A 424 4.11 62.77 -20.37
CA LEU A 424 3.71 62.94 -18.98
C LEU A 424 2.18 63.00 -18.83
N VAL A 425 1.51 63.70 -19.73
CA VAL A 425 0.04 63.81 -19.72
C VAL A 425 -0.60 62.47 -20.10
N GLU A 426 -0.04 61.73 -21.04
CA GLU A 426 -0.45 60.35 -21.34
C GLU A 426 -0.31 59.45 -20.11
N GLU A 427 0.82 59.50 -19.40
CA GLU A 427 1.04 58.70 -18.19
C GLU A 427 0.05 59.07 -17.07
N VAL A 428 -0.32 60.34 -16.96
CA VAL A 428 -1.36 60.81 -16.02
C VAL A 428 -2.74 60.34 -16.47
N ALA A 429 -3.06 60.42 -17.76
CA ALA A 429 -4.33 59.99 -18.33
C ALA A 429 -4.54 58.47 -18.21
N ASP A 430 -3.49 57.67 -18.32
CA ASP A 430 -3.52 56.21 -18.12
C ASP A 430 -3.69 55.81 -16.65
N ARG A 431 -3.42 56.73 -15.71
CA ARG A 431 -3.57 56.53 -14.26
C ARG A 431 -4.91 56.99 -13.70
N LEU A 432 -5.72 57.70 -14.47
CA LEU A 432 -7.08 58.13 -14.15
C LEU A 432 -8.09 57.03 -14.49
#